data_AF-A0A5D9CY70-F1
#
_entry.id   AF-A0A5D9CY70-F1
#
_cell.length_a   1.000
_cell.length_b   1.000
_cell.length_c   1.000
_cell.angle_alpha   90.00
_cell.angle_beta   90.00
_cell.angle_gamma   90.00
#
_symmetry.space_group_name_H-M   'P 1'
#
loop_
_entity.id
_entity.type
_entity.pdbx_description
1 polymer ?
#
loop_
_entity_poly.entity_id
_entity_poly.type
_entity_poly.pdbx_seq_one_letter_code
_entity_poly.pdbx_strand_id
1 'polypeptide(L)'
;MKKSISPGATPASCDPDALYLKAERYIQHMSAFDSDDWEYALWSSLALEFLARAALANVSPALIADTDKSWSSLYHALGFTPTEERFAPKSIAVTEVFKRLTAILPDFAKEHENFGVQHTGRRNAELHSGELAFDGVKGSSWQPRFYQTCEILLASMGATLKDFLGEDEAKVATKLIAAAVDESAKVVKGEVEAHKKVWLAKADDERDTLTKQAAVWATRHAGHRVDCLACASQALIWGEPVSAPQQRLSDGEITQTQEFLPNWFECVACGLKISGLSRLAVVGLSDRYKKTQVYDAAEYYAPEDDYSGYEDDNNER
;
A
#
# COMPACT_ATOMS: atom_id res chain seq x y z
N MET A 1 52.11 11.62 3.92
CA MET A 1 52.30 11.28 2.48
C MET A 1 51.45 12.23 1.64
N LYS A 2 51.89 12.65 0.44
CA LYS A 2 51.08 13.52 -0.45
C LYS A 2 50.07 12.66 -1.23
N LYS A 3 48.79 13.06 -1.27
CA LYS A 3 47.78 12.40 -2.12
C LYS A 3 48.01 12.83 -3.56
N SER A 4 48.34 11.88 -4.45
CA SER A 4 48.53 12.11 -5.88
C SER A 4 47.29 11.82 -6.73
N ILE A 5 46.31 11.12 -6.17
CA ILE A 5 45.05 10.73 -6.83
C ILE A 5 43.90 11.20 -5.94
N SER A 6 42.93 11.88 -6.54
CA SER A 6 41.72 12.36 -5.87
C SER A 6 40.49 11.79 -6.56
N PRO A 7 39.45 11.40 -5.81
CA PRO A 7 38.19 10.96 -6.40
C PRO A 7 37.44 12.13 -7.04
N GLY A 8 36.63 11.83 -8.06
CA GLY A 8 35.57 12.69 -8.53
C GLY A 8 34.30 12.57 -7.68
N ALA A 9 33.17 12.98 -8.25
CA ALA A 9 31.86 12.80 -7.62
C ALA A 9 31.48 11.30 -7.56
N THR A 10 30.72 10.92 -6.54
CA THR A 10 30.12 9.60 -6.44
C THR A 10 29.21 9.36 -7.66
N PRO A 11 29.35 8.24 -8.39
CA PRO A 11 28.49 7.93 -9.52
C PRO A 11 27.03 7.75 -9.11
N ALA A 12 26.10 8.17 -9.97
CA ALA A 12 24.65 8.06 -9.72
C ALA A 12 24.15 6.63 -9.40
N SER A 13 24.89 5.59 -9.78
CA SER A 13 24.57 4.19 -9.48
C SER A 13 24.75 3.80 -8.01
N CYS A 14 25.48 4.61 -7.24
CA CYS A 14 25.76 4.41 -5.81
C CYS A 14 25.64 5.70 -4.99
N ASP A 15 25.15 6.78 -5.62
CA ASP A 15 24.86 8.04 -4.97
C ASP A 15 23.54 7.93 -4.20
N PRO A 16 23.51 8.23 -2.89
CA PRO A 16 22.32 8.03 -2.07
C PRO A 16 21.13 8.89 -2.54
N ASP A 17 21.38 10.15 -2.92
CA ASP A 17 20.33 11.07 -3.37
C ASP A 17 19.74 10.62 -4.71
N ALA A 18 20.58 10.24 -5.67
CA ALA A 18 20.12 9.74 -6.96
C ALA A 18 19.29 8.44 -6.83
N LEU A 19 19.67 7.55 -5.91
CA LEU A 19 18.93 6.33 -5.61
C LEU A 19 17.59 6.64 -4.93
N TYR A 20 17.59 7.58 -3.98
CA TYR A 20 16.39 8.04 -3.28
C TYR A 20 15.38 8.68 -4.24
N LEU A 21 15.82 9.63 -5.08
CA LEU A 21 14.97 10.27 -6.10
C LEU A 21 14.36 9.25 -7.07
N LYS A 22 15.09 8.17 -7.37
CA LYS A 22 14.56 7.08 -8.18
C LYS A 22 13.50 6.27 -7.44
N ALA A 23 13.67 6.03 -6.15
CA ALA A 23 12.65 5.40 -5.32
C ALA A 23 11.37 6.26 -5.26
N GLU A 24 11.50 7.57 -5.06
CA GLU A 24 10.37 8.51 -5.09
C GLU A 24 9.62 8.50 -6.43
N ARG A 25 10.36 8.49 -7.55
CA ARG A 25 9.74 8.35 -8.87
C ARG A 25 8.88 7.08 -8.98
N TYR A 26 9.32 5.97 -8.38
CA TYR A 26 8.54 4.73 -8.38
C TYR A 26 7.35 4.77 -7.43
N ILE A 27 7.43 5.52 -6.32
CA ILE A 27 6.26 5.82 -5.50
C ILE A 27 5.24 6.66 -6.28
N GLN A 28 5.68 7.69 -7.01
CA GLN A 28 4.76 8.49 -7.82
C GLN A 28 4.04 7.65 -8.88
N HIS A 29 4.73 6.68 -9.47
CA HIS A 29 4.09 5.71 -10.37
C HIS A 29 3.15 4.75 -9.62
N MET A 30 3.56 4.25 -8.45
CA MET A 30 2.70 3.41 -7.58
C MET A 30 1.38 4.12 -7.27
N SER A 31 1.42 5.41 -6.90
CA SER A 31 0.25 6.22 -6.57
C SER A 31 -0.71 6.48 -7.74
N ALA A 32 -0.34 6.14 -8.97
CA ALA A 32 -1.23 6.22 -10.13
C ALA A 32 -2.15 5.00 -10.28
N PHE A 33 -1.90 3.95 -9.52
CA PHE A 33 -2.69 2.71 -9.50
C PHE A 33 -3.49 2.63 -8.21
N ASP A 34 -4.53 1.81 -8.24
CA ASP A 34 -5.31 1.57 -7.04
C ASP A 34 -4.56 0.65 -6.08
N SER A 35 -4.77 0.82 -4.77
CA SER A 35 -3.93 0.14 -3.76
C SER A 35 -4.14 -1.38 -3.69
N ASP A 36 -5.21 -1.89 -4.32
CA ASP A 36 -5.55 -3.30 -4.49
C ASP A 36 -5.10 -3.89 -5.85
N ASP A 37 -4.56 -3.06 -6.75
CA ASP A 37 -4.07 -3.52 -8.05
C ASP A 37 -2.67 -4.14 -7.94
N TRP A 38 -2.38 -5.11 -8.82
CA TRP A 38 -1.09 -5.80 -8.84
C TRP A 38 0.05 -4.84 -9.24
N GLU A 39 -0.21 -3.83 -10.07
CA GLU A 39 0.78 -2.80 -10.45
C GLU A 39 1.23 -2.00 -9.24
N TYR A 40 0.31 -1.66 -8.32
CA TYR A 40 0.65 -0.95 -7.09
C TYR A 40 1.65 -1.77 -6.26
N ALA A 41 1.40 -3.06 -6.12
CA ALA A 41 2.31 -3.97 -5.43
C ALA A 41 3.66 -4.11 -6.18
N LEU A 42 3.67 -4.22 -7.51
CA LEU A 42 4.89 -4.26 -8.31
C LEU A 42 5.73 -2.98 -8.13
N TRP A 43 5.13 -1.80 -8.28
CA TRP A 43 5.84 -0.53 -8.15
C TRP A 43 6.38 -0.29 -6.74
N SER A 44 5.64 -0.70 -5.71
CA SER A 44 6.14 -0.66 -4.33
C SER A 44 7.41 -1.51 -4.13
N SER A 45 7.52 -2.66 -4.82
CA SER A 45 8.71 -3.52 -4.73
C SER A 45 9.94 -2.87 -5.38
N LEU A 46 9.75 -2.15 -6.50
CA LEU A 46 10.81 -1.41 -7.18
C LEU A 46 11.24 -0.21 -6.34
N ALA A 47 10.29 0.53 -5.77
CA ALA A 47 10.56 1.64 -4.86
C ALA A 47 11.37 1.16 -3.63
N LEU A 48 10.97 0.04 -3.02
CA LEU A 48 11.66 -0.53 -1.86
C LEU A 48 13.11 -0.93 -2.18
N GLU A 49 13.37 -1.52 -3.35
CA GLU A 49 14.74 -1.87 -3.74
C GLU A 49 15.63 -0.63 -3.81
N PHE A 50 15.17 0.46 -4.45
CA PHE A 50 15.97 1.68 -4.55
C PHE A 50 16.07 2.43 -3.22
N LEU A 51 15.04 2.42 -2.39
CA LEU A 51 15.07 3.02 -1.05
C LEU A 51 16.08 2.29 -0.14
N ALA A 52 16.10 0.96 -0.15
CA ALA A 52 17.07 0.17 0.61
C ALA A 52 18.50 0.42 0.12
N ARG A 53 18.71 0.51 -1.19
CA ARG A 53 20.00 0.89 -1.76
C ARG A 53 20.39 2.31 -1.33
N ALA A 54 19.49 3.28 -1.40
CA ALA A 54 19.75 4.64 -0.94
C ALA A 54 20.19 4.68 0.52
N ALA A 55 19.47 3.99 1.41
CA ALA A 55 19.81 3.90 2.84
C ALA A 55 21.21 3.31 3.07
N LEU A 56 21.59 2.28 2.31
CA LEU A 56 22.92 1.67 2.43
C LEU A 56 24.03 2.58 1.86
N ALA A 57 23.78 3.25 0.72
CA ALA A 57 24.70 4.24 0.16
C ALA A 57 24.89 5.45 1.08
N ASN A 58 23.85 5.83 1.83
CA ASN A 58 23.90 6.94 2.78
C ASN A 58 24.88 6.66 3.92
N VAL A 59 25.04 5.38 4.30
CA VAL A 59 26.14 4.95 5.19
C VAL A 59 27.48 5.06 4.47
N SER A 60 27.59 4.47 3.27
CA SER A 60 28.71 4.68 2.36
C SER A 60 28.42 4.10 0.97
N PRO A 61 28.74 4.80 -0.15
CA PRO A 61 28.62 4.27 -1.51
C PRO A 61 29.38 2.95 -1.73
N ALA A 62 30.48 2.76 -1.00
CA ALA A 62 31.30 1.54 -1.03
C ALA A 62 30.50 0.28 -0.66
N LEU A 63 29.47 0.41 0.17
CA LEU A 63 28.67 -0.72 0.66
C LEU A 63 27.70 -1.26 -0.40
N ILE A 64 27.53 -0.60 -1.54
CA ILE A 64 26.72 -1.10 -2.66
C ILE A 64 27.56 -1.79 -3.73
N ALA A 65 28.85 -1.49 -3.80
CA ALA A 65 29.72 -2.05 -4.82
C ALA A 65 29.87 -3.56 -4.66
N ASP A 66 29.73 -4.30 -5.76
CA ASP A 66 30.08 -5.72 -5.82
C ASP A 66 31.60 -5.86 -5.95
N THR A 67 32.20 -6.55 -4.97
CA THR A 67 33.65 -6.80 -4.89
C THR A 67 34.02 -8.26 -5.06
N ASP A 68 33.08 -9.14 -5.41
CA ASP A 68 33.29 -10.60 -5.45
C ASP A 68 34.36 -10.99 -6.48
N LYS A 69 34.30 -10.38 -7.67
CA LYS A 69 35.20 -10.70 -8.80
C LYS A 69 36.29 -9.67 -9.05
N SER A 70 36.03 -8.40 -8.76
CA SER A 70 36.99 -7.31 -8.93
C SER A 70 36.66 -6.16 -7.98
N TRP A 71 37.70 -5.45 -7.51
CA TRP A 71 37.57 -4.24 -6.70
C TRP A 71 37.22 -2.99 -7.54
N SER A 72 37.18 -3.09 -8.86
CA SER A 72 36.91 -1.96 -9.76
C SER A 72 35.54 -1.32 -9.57
N SER A 73 34.51 -2.08 -9.20
CA SER A 73 33.21 -1.51 -8.84
C SER A 73 33.29 -0.68 -7.56
N LEU A 74 34.09 -1.11 -6.58
CA LEU A 74 34.33 -0.35 -5.35
C LEU A 74 35.11 0.93 -5.66
N TYR A 75 36.15 0.84 -6.49
CA TYR A 75 36.91 2.01 -6.93
C TYR A 75 36.02 3.02 -7.65
N HIS A 76 35.14 2.53 -8.53
CA HIS A 76 34.14 3.34 -9.20
C HIS A 76 33.16 4.00 -8.22
N ALA A 77 32.62 3.23 -7.27
CA ALA A 77 31.67 3.75 -6.28
C ALA A 77 32.27 4.84 -5.38
N LEU A 78 33.58 4.81 -5.17
CA LEU A 78 34.33 5.83 -4.44
C LEU A 78 34.67 7.07 -5.30
N GLY A 79 34.15 7.17 -6.53
CA GLY A 79 34.33 8.33 -7.42
C GLY A 79 35.58 8.27 -8.28
N PHE A 80 36.29 7.14 -8.34
CA PHE A 80 37.45 7.00 -9.22
C PHE A 80 37.09 6.35 -10.56
N THR A 81 37.97 6.50 -11.55
CA THR A 81 37.81 5.91 -12.88
C THR A 81 38.62 4.61 -13.00
N PRO A 82 37.97 3.44 -13.10
CA PRO A 82 38.69 2.18 -13.33
C PRO A 82 39.41 2.17 -14.67
N THR A 83 40.56 1.52 -14.71
CA THR A 83 41.40 1.40 -15.92
C THR A 83 41.17 0.09 -16.68
N GLU A 84 40.30 -0.79 -16.18
CA GLU A 84 39.96 -2.07 -16.82
C GLU A 84 39.28 -1.84 -18.18
N GLU A 85 39.70 -2.60 -19.19
CA GLU A 85 39.03 -2.60 -20.49
C GLU A 85 37.61 -3.15 -20.36
N ARG A 86 36.63 -2.47 -20.98
CA ARG A 86 35.20 -2.83 -20.93
C ARG A 86 34.62 -2.90 -19.51
N PHE A 87 35.10 -2.04 -18.62
CA PHE A 87 34.54 -1.90 -17.28
C PHE A 87 33.03 -1.58 -17.32
N ALA A 88 32.26 -2.34 -16.53
CA ALA A 88 30.86 -2.06 -16.25
C ALA A 88 30.65 -2.15 -14.72
N PRO A 89 30.14 -1.10 -14.07
CA PRO A 89 29.97 -1.09 -12.62
C PRO A 89 28.92 -2.12 -12.19
N LYS A 90 29.27 -2.91 -11.18
CA LYS A 90 28.37 -3.91 -10.60
C LYS A 90 28.02 -3.53 -9.17
N SER A 91 26.74 -3.67 -8.85
CA SER A 91 26.24 -3.54 -7.48
C SER A 91 25.89 -4.91 -6.91
N ILE A 92 25.91 -5.01 -5.59
CA ILE A 92 25.47 -6.20 -4.88
C ILE A 92 23.98 -6.49 -5.15
N ALA A 93 23.62 -7.77 -5.00
CA ALA A 93 22.23 -8.19 -5.04
C ALA A 93 21.41 -7.51 -3.93
N VAL A 94 20.13 -7.22 -4.19
CA VAL A 94 19.25 -6.56 -3.22
C VAL A 94 19.11 -7.36 -1.92
N THR A 95 19.23 -8.69 -1.99
CA THR A 95 19.25 -9.56 -0.80
C THR A 95 20.43 -9.26 0.12
N GLU A 96 21.61 -8.99 -0.44
CA GLU A 96 22.79 -8.58 0.31
C GLU A 96 22.66 -7.14 0.82
N VAL A 97 21.95 -6.26 0.10
CA VAL A 97 21.61 -4.90 0.60
C VAL A 97 20.83 -4.99 1.90
N PHE A 98 19.73 -5.76 1.93
CA PHE A 98 18.93 -5.93 3.15
C PHE A 98 19.72 -6.56 4.29
N LYS A 99 20.52 -7.59 4.01
CA LYS A 99 21.36 -8.23 5.02
C LYS A 99 22.38 -7.26 5.64
N ARG A 100 23.00 -6.38 4.83
CA ARG A 100 23.90 -5.33 5.34
C ARG A 100 23.14 -4.30 6.18
N LEU A 101 21.96 -3.88 5.74
CA LEU A 101 21.12 -2.95 6.51
C LEU A 101 20.75 -3.53 7.88
N THR A 102 20.39 -4.82 7.97
CA THR A 102 20.13 -5.50 9.25
C THR A 102 21.34 -5.54 10.17
N ALA A 103 22.56 -5.60 9.62
CA ALA A 103 23.79 -5.59 10.42
C ALA A 103 24.20 -4.17 10.86
N ILE A 104 23.75 -3.12 10.16
CA ILE A 104 24.21 -1.74 10.36
C ILE A 104 23.17 -0.89 11.11
N LEU A 105 21.88 -1.04 10.78
CA LEU A 105 20.79 -0.23 11.33
C LEU A 105 20.15 -0.96 12.52
N PRO A 106 20.23 -0.42 13.75
CA PRO A 106 19.72 -1.08 14.95
C PRO A 106 18.22 -1.41 14.90
N ASP A 107 17.43 -0.52 14.31
CA ASP A 107 15.97 -0.66 14.23
C ASP A 107 15.53 -1.51 13.03
N PHE A 108 16.45 -1.85 12.11
CA PHE A 108 16.15 -2.69 10.95
C PHE A 108 16.23 -4.18 11.31
N ALA A 109 15.22 -4.65 12.04
CA ALA A 109 15.06 -6.04 12.45
C ALA A 109 14.99 -7.05 11.28
N LYS A 110 15.23 -8.33 11.62
CA LYS A 110 15.22 -9.46 10.67
C LYS A 110 13.90 -9.63 9.92
N GLU A 111 12.78 -9.21 10.51
CA GLU A 111 11.47 -9.23 9.86
C GLU A 111 11.38 -8.26 8.67
N HIS A 112 12.02 -7.09 8.75
CA HIS A 112 12.11 -6.13 7.64
C HIS A 112 13.02 -6.64 6.53
N GLU A 113 14.13 -7.31 6.89
CA GLU A 113 14.99 -8.00 5.93
C GLU A 113 14.21 -9.07 5.15
N ASN A 114 13.53 -9.97 5.87
CA ASN A 114 12.78 -11.06 5.28
C ASN A 114 11.66 -10.52 4.37
N PHE A 115 10.94 -9.49 4.82
CA PHE A 115 9.94 -8.82 4.01
C PHE A 115 10.55 -8.19 2.75
N GLY A 116 11.62 -7.42 2.88
CA GLY A 116 12.29 -6.77 1.74
C GLY A 116 12.77 -7.77 0.70
N VAL A 117 13.39 -8.87 1.14
CA VAL A 117 13.81 -9.99 0.27
C VAL A 117 12.61 -10.62 -0.43
N GLN A 118 11.53 -10.91 0.30
CA GLN A 118 10.34 -11.53 -0.29
C GLN A 118 9.66 -10.60 -1.30
N HIS A 119 9.44 -9.34 -0.93
CA HIS A 119 8.70 -8.37 -1.72
C HIS A 119 9.44 -8.01 -3.02
N THR A 120 10.74 -7.72 -2.93
CA THR A 120 11.59 -7.49 -4.11
C THR A 120 11.83 -8.79 -4.91
N GLY A 121 11.75 -9.95 -4.26
CA GLY A 121 11.82 -11.27 -4.89
C GLY A 121 10.60 -11.58 -5.77
N ARG A 122 9.39 -11.18 -5.35
CA ARG A 122 8.17 -11.33 -6.17
C ARG A 122 8.30 -10.62 -7.52
N ARG A 123 8.92 -9.45 -7.55
CA ARG A 123 9.25 -8.76 -8.81
C ARG A 123 10.16 -9.57 -9.72
N ASN A 124 11.09 -10.36 -9.19
CA ASN A 124 11.89 -11.24 -10.04
C ASN A 124 11.04 -12.33 -10.68
N ALA A 125 10.10 -12.92 -9.93
CA ALA A 125 9.15 -13.88 -10.48
C ALA A 125 8.26 -13.23 -11.55
N GLU A 126 7.68 -12.07 -11.26
CA GLU A 126 6.82 -11.31 -12.19
C GLU A 126 7.54 -10.96 -13.51
N LEU A 127 8.79 -10.50 -13.43
CA LEU A 127 9.52 -9.97 -14.60
C LEU A 127 10.36 -11.02 -15.35
N HIS A 128 10.69 -12.15 -14.72
CA HIS A 128 11.63 -13.13 -15.27
C HIS A 128 11.07 -14.55 -15.36
N SER A 129 9.79 -14.74 -15.06
CA SER A 129 9.09 -16.02 -15.22
C SER A 129 7.73 -15.81 -15.88
N GLY A 130 6.94 -16.89 -16.00
CA GLY A 130 5.53 -16.81 -16.44
C GLY A 130 4.53 -16.72 -15.28
N GLU A 131 5.00 -16.52 -14.05
CA GLU A 131 4.15 -16.40 -12.86
C GLU A 131 3.55 -15.00 -12.73
N LEU A 132 2.30 -14.93 -12.27
CA LEU A 132 1.62 -13.68 -11.86
C LEU A 132 1.84 -13.49 -10.36
N ALA A 133 3.05 -13.09 -9.97
CA ALA A 133 3.52 -13.11 -8.59
C ALA A 133 2.82 -12.08 -7.68
N PHE A 134 2.19 -11.07 -8.26
CA PHE A 134 1.41 -10.06 -7.53
C PHE A 134 -0.11 -10.20 -7.67
N ASP A 135 -0.60 -11.06 -8.58
CA ASP A 135 -2.03 -11.22 -8.78
C ASP A 135 -2.71 -11.87 -7.56
N GLY A 136 -3.86 -11.34 -7.16
CA GLY A 136 -4.59 -11.75 -5.96
C GLY A 136 -3.91 -11.43 -4.62
N VAL A 137 -2.78 -10.72 -4.61
CA VAL A 137 -2.11 -10.32 -3.37
C VAL A 137 -2.86 -9.15 -2.71
N LYS A 138 -3.55 -9.45 -1.63
CA LYS A 138 -4.29 -8.47 -0.82
C LYS A 138 -3.39 -7.41 -0.18
N GLY A 139 -3.74 -6.13 -0.32
CA GLY A 139 -3.03 -4.98 0.27
C GLY A 139 -2.76 -5.14 1.77
N SER A 140 -3.76 -5.62 2.53
CA SER A 140 -3.64 -5.84 3.98
C SER A 140 -2.50 -6.80 4.39
N SER A 141 -2.08 -7.69 3.49
CA SER A 141 -1.04 -8.68 3.78
C SER A 141 0.39 -8.14 3.70
N TRP A 142 0.61 -7.00 3.04
CA TRP A 142 1.96 -6.50 2.75
C TRP A 142 2.13 -5.00 3.01
N GLN A 143 1.11 -4.17 2.79
CA GLN A 143 1.21 -2.71 2.93
C GLN A 143 1.71 -2.27 4.31
N PRO A 144 1.22 -2.80 5.45
CA PRO A 144 1.72 -2.37 6.76
C PRO A 144 3.23 -2.60 6.92
N ARG A 145 3.71 -3.78 6.48
CA ARG A 145 5.12 -4.14 6.59
C ARG A 145 5.98 -3.36 5.60
N PHE A 146 5.47 -3.09 4.40
CA PHE A 146 6.09 -2.19 3.43
C PHE A 146 6.30 -0.80 4.04
N TYR A 147 5.24 -0.18 4.56
CA TYR A 147 5.33 1.16 5.13
C TYR A 147 6.26 1.22 6.34
N GLN A 148 6.20 0.23 7.24
CA GLN A 148 7.11 0.17 8.37
C GLN A 148 8.58 0.03 7.92
N THR A 149 8.83 -0.80 6.90
CA THR A 149 10.19 -0.96 6.33
C THR A 149 10.67 0.36 5.73
N CYS A 150 9.81 1.05 4.97
CA CYS A 150 10.12 2.37 4.43
C CYS A 150 10.39 3.40 5.54
N GLU A 151 9.58 3.44 6.59
CA GLU A 151 9.74 4.35 7.73
C GLU A 151 11.13 4.24 8.38
N ILE A 152 11.58 3.01 8.64
CA ILE A 152 12.90 2.75 9.23
C ILE A 152 14.04 3.16 8.29
N LEU A 153 13.92 2.84 7.00
CA LEU A 153 14.92 3.21 6.00
C LEU A 153 15.01 4.73 5.82
N LEU A 154 13.86 5.41 5.74
CA LEU A 154 13.78 6.87 5.63
C LEU A 154 14.36 7.56 6.87
N ALA A 155 14.01 7.08 8.07
CA ALA A 155 14.56 7.61 9.31
C ALA A 155 16.10 7.50 9.37
N SER A 156 16.68 6.42 8.82
CA SER A 156 18.15 6.26 8.73
C SER A 156 18.84 7.29 7.82
N MET A 157 18.08 7.96 6.95
CA MET A 157 18.55 9.02 6.06
C MET A 157 18.07 10.42 6.46
N GLY A 158 17.35 10.54 7.58
CA GLY A 158 16.77 11.81 8.03
C GLY A 158 15.53 12.27 7.23
N ALA A 159 14.87 11.35 6.51
CA ALA A 159 13.63 11.60 5.78
C ALA A 159 12.43 10.99 6.50
N THR A 160 11.22 11.36 6.09
CA THR A 160 9.96 10.86 6.67
C THR A 160 9.06 10.19 5.63
N LEU A 161 8.07 9.42 6.08
CA LEU A 161 7.02 8.89 5.21
C LEU A 161 6.27 10.00 4.46
N LYS A 162 6.12 11.19 5.06
CA LYS A 162 5.46 12.32 4.43
C LYS A 162 6.25 12.82 3.22
N ASP A 163 7.58 12.89 3.34
CA ASP A 163 8.45 13.33 2.24
C ASP A 163 8.39 12.33 1.08
N PHE A 164 8.33 11.04 1.39
CA PHE A 164 8.40 9.96 0.42
C PHE A 164 7.05 9.61 -0.25
N LEU A 165 5.96 9.58 0.51
CA LEU A 165 4.62 9.15 0.06
C LEU A 165 3.64 10.30 -0.19
N GLY A 166 3.95 11.50 0.31
CA GLY A 166 2.99 12.59 0.41
C GLY A 166 2.11 12.50 1.67
N GLU A 167 1.38 13.58 1.95
CA GLU A 167 0.69 13.74 3.24
C GLU A 167 -0.43 12.73 3.49
N ASP A 168 -1.30 12.51 2.50
CA ASP A 168 -2.48 11.67 2.69
C ASP A 168 -2.11 10.19 2.84
N GLU A 169 -1.26 9.68 1.95
CA GLU A 169 -0.81 8.28 2.03
C GLU A 169 0.07 8.03 3.26
N ALA A 170 0.87 9.01 3.72
CA ALA A 170 1.61 8.88 4.98
C ALA A 170 0.68 8.75 6.21
N LYS A 171 -0.48 9.42 6.21
CA LYS A 171 -1.49 9.25 7.28
C LYS A 171 -2.07 7.82 7.25
N VAL A 172 -2.34 7.29 6.05
CA VAL A 172 -2.81 5.91 5.88
C VAL A 172 -1.76 4.90 6.35
N ALA A 173 -0.52 5.07 5.91
CA ALA A 173 0.62 4.26 6.30
C ALA A 173 0.77 4.20 7.83
N THR A 174 0.69 5.34 8.50
CA THR A 174 0.76 5.43 9.97
C THR A 174 -0.36 4.62 10.64
N LYS A 175 -1.60 4.72 10.14
CA LYS A 175 -2.74 3.93 10.67
C LYS A 175 -2.55 2.43 10.45
N LEU A 176 -2.04 2.02 9.28
CA LEU A 176 -1.77 0.62 8.96
C LEU A 176 -0.65 0.03 9.83
N ILE A 177 0.44 0.78 10.05
CA ILE A 177 1.53 0.39 10.94
C ILE A 177 1.01 0.23 12.37
N ALA A 178 0.30 1.23 12.90
CA ALA A 178 -0.28 1.19 14.23
C ALA A 178 -1.25 0.00 14.42
N ALA A 179 -2.07 -0.28 13.41
CA ALA A 179 -2.98 -1.40 13.43
C ALA A 179 -2.27 -2.76 13.42
N ALA A 180 -1.15 -2.88 12.72
CA ALA A 180 -0.37 -4.13 12.63
C ALA A 180 0.39 -4.47 13.92
N VAL A 181 0.78 -3.47 14.72
CA VAL A 181 1.49 -3.68 15.99
C VAL A 181 0.56 -3.82 17.20
N ASP A 182 -0.74 -3.57 17.04
CA ASP A 182 -1.73 -3.72 18.10
C ASP A 182 -2.05 -5.20 18.38
N GLU A 183 -1.23 -5.80 19.24
CA GLU A 183 -1.38 -7.17 19.69
C GLU A 183 -2.69 -7.43 20.46
N SER A 184 -3.25 -6.40 21.10
CA SER A 184 -4.51 -6.51 21.86
C SER A 184 -5.70 -6.85 20.95
N ALA A 185 -5.61 -6.47 19.67
CA ALA A 185 -6.62 -6.77 18.68
C ALA A 185 -6.84 -8.27 18.45
N LYS A 186 -5.88 -9.15 18.81
CA LYS A 186 -6.00 -10.61 18.66
C LYS A 186 -7.19 -11.23 19.40
N VAL A 187 -7.72 -10.55 20.42
CA VAL A 187 -8.91 -10.96 21.18
C VAL A 187 -10.14 -11.15 20.28
N VAL A 188 -10.25 -10.38 19.19
CA VAL A 188 -11.37 -10.48 18.23
C VAL A 188 -11.54 -11.88 17.64
N LYS A 189 -10.46 -12.66 17.52
CA LYS A 189 -10.54 -14.06 17.03
C LYS A 189 -11.41 -14.91 17.95
N GLY A 190 -11.32 -14.70 19.26
CA GLY A 190 -12.16 -15.37 20.24
C GLY A 190 -13.63 -14.99 20.11
N GLU A 191 -13.93 -13.72 19.83
CA GLU A 191 -15.29 -13.24 19.61
C GLU A 191 -15.91 -13.83 18.34
N VAL A 192 -15.16 -13.86 17.23
CA VAL A 192 -15.60 -14.49 15.98
C VAL A 192 -15.95 -15.96 16.22
N GLU A 193 -15.09 -16.71 16.91
CA GLU A 193 -15.35 -18.10 17.24
C GLU A 193 -16.53 -18.29 18.21
N ALA A 194 -16.74 -17.37 19.15
CA ALA A 194 -17.90 -17.40 20.03
C ALA A 194 -19.21 -17.21 19.25
N HIS A 195 -19.26 -16.20 18.36
CA HIS A 195 -20.42 -15.98 17.49
C HIS A 195 -20.67 -17.15 16.54
N LYS A 196 -19.60 -17.77 16.02
CA LYS A 196 -19.70 -18.97 15.18
C LYS A 196 -20.33 -20.14 15.93
N LYS A 197 -19.92 -20.40 17.19
CA LYS A 197 -20.52 -21.44 18.03
C LYS A 197 -22.00 -21.17 18.30
N VAL A 198 -22.35 -19.93 18.65
CA VAL A 198 -23.75 -19.53 18.87
C VAL A 198 -24.58 -19.70 17.60
N TRP A 199 -24.04 -19.32 16.45
CA TRP A 199 -24.71 -19.48 15.16
C TRP A 199 -24.96 -20.95 14.82
N LEU A 200 -23.96 -21.82 14.99
CA LEU A 200 -24.09 -23.26 14.71
C LEU A 200 -25.06 -23.99 15.65
N ALA A 201 -25.34 -23.43 16.83
CA ALA A 201 -26.32 -23.99 17.76
C ALA A 201 -27.77 -23.61 17.42
N LYS A 202 -28.00 -22.69 16.48
CA LYS A 202 -29.34 -22.30 16.01
C LYS A 202 -29.95 -23.38 15.11
N ALA A 203 -31.27 -23.49 15.14
CA ALA A 203 -32.01 -24.38 14.25
C ALA A 203 -31.91 -23.93 12.79
N ASP A 204 -32.03 -24.87 11.84
CA ASP A 204 -31.83 -24.61 10.42
C ASP A 204 -32.81 -23.57 9.86
N ASP A 205 -34.07 -23.64 10.27
CA ASP A 205 -35.13 -22.69 9.90
C ASP A 205 -34.84 -21.26 10.40
N GLU A 206 -34.29 -21.16 11.62
CA GLU A 206 -33.85 -19.88 12.19
C GLU A 206 -32.66 -19.31 11.38
N ARG A 207 -31.66 -20.15 11.07
CA ARG A 207 -30.49 -19.74 10.27
C ARG A 207 -30.87 -19.29 8.87
N ASP A 208 -31.79 -19.99 8.22
CA ASP A 208 -32.31 -19.62 6.90
C ASP A 208 -33.00 -18.27 6.92
N THR A 209 -33.82 -18.02 7.95
CA THR A 209 -34.55 -16.75 8.11
C THR A 209 -33.58 -15.60 8.34
N LEU A 210 -32.63 -15.74 9.26
CA LEU A 210 -31.63 -14.71 9.57
C LEU A 210 -30.70 -14.44 8.37
N THR A 211 -30.35 -15.47 7.59
CA THR A 211 -29.54 -15.30 6.37
C THR A 211 -30.28 -14.48 5.32
N LYS A 212 -31.58 -14.73 5.12
CA LYS A 212 -32.43 -13.95 4.20
C LYS A 212 -32.56 -12.50 4.65
N GLN A 213 -32.76 -12.27 5.95
CA GLN A 213 -32.81 -10.90 6.51
C GLN A 213 -31.49 -10.15 6.29
N ALA A 214 -30.35 -10.82 6.50
CA ALA A 214 -29.05 -10.23 6.25
C ALA A 214 -28.84 -9.85 4.78
N ALA A 215 -29.30 -10.67 3.84
CA ALA A 215 -29.21 -10.37 2.41
C ALA A 215 -30.04 -9.14 1.98
N VAL A 216 -31.19 -8.92 2.63
CA VAL A 216 -32.03 -7.73 2.40
C VAL A 216 -31.39 -6.49 3.01
N TRP A 217 -30.83 -6.61 4.21
CA TRP A 217 -30.22 -5.50 4.94
C TRP A 217 -28.88 -5.05 4.34
N ALA A 218 -28.00 -5.98 4.02
CA ALA A 218 -26.67 -5.70 3.53
C ALA A 218 -26.74 -5.26 2.07
N THR A 219 -27.15 -4.03 1.76
CA THR A 219 -27.20 -3.48 0.38
C THR A 219 -25.89 -2.82 -0.04
N ARG A 220 -25.58 -2.79 -1.34
CA ARG A 220 -24.36 -2.12 -1.86
C ARG A 220 -24.36 -0.61 -1.60
N HIS A 221 -25.54 -0.01 -1.44
CA HIS A 221 -25.67 1.41 -1.09
C HIS A 221 -25.45 1.66 0.40
N ALA A 222 -25.77 0.69 1.26
CA ALA A 222 -25.62 0.81 2.70
C ALA A 222 -24.17 0.67 3.17
N GLY A 223 -23.35 -0.15 2.51
CA GLY A 223 -21.94 -0.35 2.86
C GLY A 223 -21.22 -1.33 1.92
N HIS A 224 -19.94 -1.58 2.19
CA HIS A 224 -19.16 -2.57 1.44
C HIS A 224 -19.56 -3.99 1.86
N ARG A 225 -20.11 -4.78 0.92
CA ARG A 225 -20.60 -6.14 1.19
C ARG A 225 -19.44 -7.12 1.30
N VAL A 226 -19.46 -7.94 2.35
CA VAL A 226 -18.53 -9.06 2.55
C VAL A 226 -19.28 -10.25 3.16
N ASP A 227 -18.64 -11.42 3.17
CA ASP A 227 -19.15 -12.58 3.89
C ASP A 227 -18.72 -12.54 5.36
N CYS A 228 -19.65 -12.84 6.26
CA CYS A 228 -19.36 -12.87 7.69
C CYS A 228 -18.45 -14.06 8.03
N LEU A 229 -17.33 -13.79 8.72
CA LEU A 229 -16.39 -14.82 9.16
C LEU A 229 -16.94 -15.82 10.18
N ALA A 230 -18.02 -15.45 10.90
CA ALA A 230 -18.66 -16.32 11.88
C ALA A 230 -19.78 -17.19 11.30
N CYS A 231 -20.62 -16.64 10.41
CA CYS A 231 -21.84 -17.31 9.95
C CYS A 231 -21.98 -17.46 8.43
N ALA A 232 -21.06 -16.91 7.65
CA ALA A 232 -21.07 -16.87 6.18
C ALA A 232 -22.26 -16.14 5.52
N SER A 233 -23.16 -15.51 6.30
CA SER A 233 -24.18 -14.62 5.74
C SER A 233 -23.57 -13.30 5.25
N GLN A 234 -24.29 -12.58 4.39
CA GLN A 234 -23.89 -11.24 3.94
C GLN A 234 -23.79 -10.27 5.12
N ALA A 235 -22.71 -9.50 5.15
CA ALA A 235 -22.40 -8.50 6.16
C ALA A 235 -21.88 -7.22 5.49
N LEU A 236 -21.79 -6.15 6.27
CA LEU A 236 -21.32 -4.86 5.78
C LEU A 236 -20.05 -4.41 6.51
N ILE A 237 -19.17 -3.78 5.74
CA ILE A 237 -18.02 -3.02 6.20
C ILE A 237 -18.22 -1.55 5.87
N TRP A 238 -17.80 -0.70 6.79
CA TRP A 238 -17.65 0.73 6.61
C TRP A 238 -16.24 1.14 6.96
N GLY A 239 -15.87 2.30 6.44
CA GLY A 239 -14.55 2.87 6.56
C GLY A 239 -14.61 4.38 6.50
N GLU A 240 -13.43 4.96 6.62
CA GLU A 240 -13.19 6.39 6.41
C GLU A 240 -12.51 6.61 5.05
N PRO A 241 -12.80 7.72 4.35
CA PRO A 241 -12.13 8.04 3.11
C PRO A 241 -10.64 8.30 3.37
N VAL A 242 -9.79 7.77 2.49
CA VAL A 242 -8.32 7.95 2.58
C VAL A 242 -7.74 8.82 1.48
N SER A 243 -8.53 9.13 0.46
CA SER A 243 -8.17 10.00 -0.65
C SER A 243 -9.34 10.90 -1.02
N ALA A 244 -9.04 12.00 -1.72
CA ALA A 244 -10.07 12.79 -2.38
C ALA A 244 -10.74 11.94 -3.48
N PRO A 245 -12.05 12.15 -3.76
CA PRO A 245 -12.72 11.46 -4.85
C PRO A 245 -12.04 11.77 -6.19
N GLN A 246 -11.67 10.73 -6.93
CA GLN A 246 -11.23 10.87 -8.31
C GLN A 246 -12.45 10.93 -9.22
N GLN A 247 -12.52 11.97 -10.04
CA GLN A 247 -13.61 12.15 -10.99
C GLN A 247 -13.15 11.78 -12.39
N ARG A 248 -13.96 11.00 -13.10
CA ARG A 248 -13.83 10.75 -14.53
C ARG A 248 -15.13 11.14 -15.22
N LEU A 249 -15.02 11.96 -16.27
CA LEU A 249 -16.12 12.31 -17.14
C LEU A 249 -16.05 11.42 -18.38
N SER A 250 -17.10 10.65 -18.64
CA SER A 250 -17.25 9.85 -19.87
C SER A 250 -18.70 9.86 -20.28
N ASP A 251 -18.97 10.07 -21.58
CA ASP A 251 -20.29 9.87 -22.18
C ASP A 251 -21.46 10.60 -21.49
N GLY A 252 -21.21 11.78 -20.91
CA GLY A 252 -22.24 12.56 -20.20
C GLY A 252 -22.48 12.13 -18.75
N GLU A 253 -21.70 11.19 -18.23
CA GLU A 253 -21.73 10.75 -16.83
C GLU A 253 -20.45 11.16 -16.09
N ILE A 254 -20.61 11.52 -14.82
CA ILE A 254 -19.51 11.75 -13.88
C ILE A 254 -19.41 10.53 -12.97
N THR A 255 -18.33 9.77 -13.14
CA THR A 255 -17.97 8.69 -12.21
C THR A 255 -17.03 9.25 -11.15
N GLN A 256 -17.47 9.24 -9.89
CA GLN A 256 -16.62 9.52 -8.74
C GLN A 256 -16.23 8.22 -8.07
N THR A 257 -14.92 7.97 -7.97
CA THR A 257 -14.38 6.84 -7.21
C THR A 257 -13.56 7.37 -6.05
N GLN A 258 -13.85 6.86 -4.85
CA GLN A 258 -13.11 7.20 -3.64
C GLN A 258 -12.75 5.94 -2.88
N GLU A 259 -11.54 5.93 -2.33
CA GLU A 259 -11.02 4.81 -1.58
C GLU A 259 -11.24 4.98 -0.07
N PHE A 260 -11.53 3.87 0.60
CA PHE A 260 -11.89 3.82 2.00
C PHE A 260 -11.04 2.81 2.76
N LEU A 261 -10.68 3.16 4.00
CA LEU A 261 -10.00 2.29 4.94
C LEU A 261 -11.00 1.74 5.96
N PRO A 262 -11.18 0.40 6.05
CA PRO A 262 -12.15 -0.20 6.96
C PRO A 262 -11.94 0.17 8.44
N ASN A 263 -13.03 0.46 9.14
CA ASN A 263 -13.01 0.72 10.58
C ASN A 263 -14.20 0.11 11.36
N TRP A 264 -15.22 -0.37 10.67
CA TRP A 264 -16.40 -0.99 11.29
C TRP A 264 -16.95 -2.13 10.43
N PHE A 265 -17.26 -3.26 11.07
CA PHE A 265 -17.92 -4.42 10.47
C PHE A 265 -19.16 -4.78 11.29
N GLU A 266 -20.25 -5.13 10.60
CA GLU A 266 -21.48 -5.61 11.22
C GLU A 266 -22.15 -6.73 10.42
N CYS A 267 -22.52 -7.79 11.12
CA CYS A 267 -23.37 -8.85 10.61
C CYS A 267 -24.66 -8.95 11.43
N VAL A 268 -25.79 -8.66 10.79
CA VAL A 268 -27.12 -8.74 11.45
C VAL A 268 -27.63 -10.17 11.65
N ALA A 269 -27.10 -11.16 10.91
CA ALA A 269 -27.50 -12.56 11.07
C ALA A 269 -27.00 -13.17 12.39
N CYS A 270 -25.70 -13.07 12.67
CA CYS A 270 -25.10 -13.62 13.89
C CYS A 270 -24.86 -12.57 14.99
N GLY A 271 -25.10 -11.29 14.71
CA GLY A 271 -24.90 -10.17 15.63
C GLY A 271 -23.43 -9.78 15.85
N LEU A 272 -22.48 -10.32 15.08
CA LEU A 272 -21.06 -9.99 15.22
C LEU A 272 -20.81 -8.54 14.80
N LYS A 273 -20.15 -7.76 15.67
CA LYS A 273 -19.71 -6.39 15.42
C LYS A 273 -18.23 -6.26 15.73
N ILE A 274 -17.46 -5.70 14.81
CA ILE A 274 -16.03 -5.47 15.00
C ILE A 274 -15.75 -4.01 14.70
N SER A 275 -15.06 -3.33 15.63
CA SER A 275 -14.68 -1.93 15.51
C SER A 275 -13.17 -1.79 15.58
N GLY A 276 -12.63 -0.91 14.76
CA GLY A 276 -11.21 -0.57 14.71
C GLY A 276 -10.45 -1.36 13.65
N LEU A 277 -9.55 -0.65 12.96
CA LEU A 277 -8.72 -1.19 11.89
C LEU A 277 -7.84 -2.37 12.35
N SER A 278 -7.27 -2.30 13.56
CA SER A 278 -6.43 -3.38 14.11
C SER A 278 -7.20 -4.70 14.25
N ARG A 279 -8.41 -4.65 14.80
CA ARG A 279 -9.27 -5.82 14.96
C ARG A 279 -9.74 -6.37 13.62
N LEU A 280 -10.06 -5.50 12.65
CA LEU A 280 -10.38 -5.93 11.29
C LEU A 280 -9.19 -6.58 10.58
N ALA A 281 -7.98 -6.06 10.77
CA ALA A 281 -6.75 -6.59 10.18
C ALA A 281 -6.44 -8.00 10.66
N VAL A 282 -6.60 -8.25 11.97
CA VAL A 282 -6.40 -9.57 12.59
C VAL A 282 -7.28 -10.67 11.97
N VAL A 283 -8.45 -10.29 11.44
CA VAL A 283 -9.42 -11.21 10.84
C VAL A 283 -9.48 -11.12 9.30
N GLY A 284 -8.57 -10.36 8.68
CA GLY A 284 -8.47 -10.26 7.22
C GLY A 284 -9.57 -9.41 6.55
N LEU A 285 -10.14 -8.44 7.27
CA LEU A 285 -11.17 -7.50 6.79
C LEU A 285 -10.68 -6.04 6.73
N SER A 286 -9.37 -5.82 6.66
CA SER A 286 -8.76 -4.48 6.60
C SER A 286 -8.29 -4.07 5.21
N ASP A 287 -8.62 -4.83 4.17
CA ASP A 287 -8.34 -4.43 2.79
C ASP A 287 -9.06 -3.11 2.48
N ARG A 288 -8.35 -2.17 1.84
CA ARG A 288 -8.96 -0.95 1.32
C ARG A 288 -10.02 -1.32 0.29
N TYR A 289 -11.09 -0.54 0.21
CA TYR A 289 -12.15 -0.76 -0.75
C TYR A 289 -12.56 0.56 -1.42
N LYS A 290 -13.14 0.44 -2.62
CA LYS A 290 -13.61 1.58 -3.39
C LYS A 290 -15.11 1.76 -3.24
N LYS A 291 -15.53 3.02 -3.14
CA LYS A 291 -16.91 3.44 -3.35
C LYS A 291 -16.95 4.22 -4.65
N THR A 292 -17.76 3.73 -5.59
CA THR A 292 -17.99 4.39 -6.87
C THR A 292 -19.43 4.90 -6.93
N GLN A 293 -19.57 6.16 -7.30
CA GLN A 293 -20.85 6.84 -7.52
C GLN A 293 -20.87 7.39 -8.94
N VAL A 294 -21.98 7.19 -9.64
CA VAL A 294 -22.18 7.67 -11.01
C VAL A 294 -23.29 8.71 -10.96
N TYR A 295 -23.04 9.86 -11.57
CA TYR A 295 -23.95 11.00 -11.65
C TYR A 295 -24.18 11.35 -13.12
N ASP A 296 -25.38 11.81 -13.46
CA ASP A 296 -25.60 12.49 -14.74
C ASP A 296 -24.88 13.85 -14.70
N ALA A 297 -24.11 14.16 -15.75
CA ALA A 297 -23.30 15.38 -15.76
C ALA A 297 -24.15 16.65 -15.87
N ALA A 298 -25.31 16.60 -16.52
CA ALA A 298 -26.21 17.74 -16.61
C ALA A 298 -26.85 18.02 -15.25
N GLU A 299 -27.26 16.99 -14.51
CA GLU A 299 -27.78 17.14 -13.14
C GLU A 299 -26.70 17.59 -12.15
N TYR A 300 -25.48 17.04 -12.25
CA TYR A 300 -24.39 17.36 -11.32
C TYR A 300 -23.92 18.82 -11.42
N TYR A 301 -23.95 19.40 -12.63
CA TYR A 301 -23.57 20.79 -12.89
C TYR A 301 -24.77 21.73 -13.06
N ALA A 302 -26.00 21.23 -12.89
CA ALA A 302 -27.17 22.09 -12.88
C ALA A 302 -26.99 23.14 -11.77
N PRO A 303 -27.23 24.43 -12.05
CA PRO A 303 -27.35 25.42 -10.99
C PRO A 303 -28.34 24.88 -9.95
N GLU A 304 -28.06 25.04 -8.65
CA GLU A 304 -29.13 24.86 -7.66
C GLU A 304 -30.29 25.73 -8.13
N ASP A 305 -31.47 25.14 -8.32
CA ASP A 305 -32.66 25.81 -8.84
C ASP A 305 -32.95 27.05 -7.97
N ASP A 306 -32.38 28.19 -8.34
CA ASP A 306 -32.81 29.51 -7.89
C ASP A 306 -34.03 29.81 -8.76
N TYR A 307 -35.13 29.13 -8.45
CA TYR A 307 -36.39 29.15 -9.18
C TYR A 307 -37.02 30.55 -9.05
N SER A 308 -36.47 31.55 -9.73
CA SER A 308 -37.21 32.77 -10.05
C SER A 308 -38.18 32.39 -11.16
N GLY A 309 -39.43 32.14 -10.76
CA GLY A 309 -40.48 31.55 -11.59
C GLY A 309 -40.48 32.07 -13.02
N TYR A 310 -40.66 31.15 -13.96
CA TYR A 310 -41.08 31.47 -15.31
C TYR A 310 -42.32 32.36 -15.22
N GLU A 311 -42.17 33.66 -15.50
CA GLU A 311 -43.32 34.49 -15.85
C GLU A 311 -43.69 34.11 -17.28
N ASP A 312 -44.82 33.42 -17.44
CA ASP A 312 -45.39 33.15 -18.76
C ASP A 312 -45.60 34.49 -19.49
N ASP A 313 -44.83 34.73 -20.57
CA ASP A 313 -45.04 35.86 -21.46
C ASP A 313 -46.28 35.60 -22.32
N ASN A 314 -47.42 36.08 -21.82
CA ASN A 314 -48.70 36.04 -22.51
C ASN A 314 -48.91 37.25 -23.45
N ASN A 315 -47.86 37.99 -23.82
CA ASN A 315 -47.92 39.17 -24.68
C ASN A 315 -47.18 38.99 -26.02
N GLU A 316 -47.35 37.84 -26.69
CA GLU A 316 -47.02 37.75 -28.11
C GLU A 316 -47.81 38.82 -28.90
N ARG A 317 -47.08 39.68 -29.62
CA ARG A 317 -47.61 40.67 -30.58
C ARG A 317 -47.22 40.31 -32.00
#